data_AF-A0A5N0EFE3-F1
#
_entry.id   AF-A0A5N0EFE3-F1
#
_cell.length_a   1.000
_cell.length_b   1.000
_cell.length_c   1.000
_cell.angle_alpha   90.00
_cell.angle_beta   90.00
_cell.angle_gamma   90.00
#
_symmetry.space_group_name_H-M   'P 1'
#
loop_
_entity.id
_entity.type
_entity.pdbx_description
1 polymer ?
#
loop_
_entity_poly.entity_id
_entity_poly.type
_entity_poly.pdbx_seq_one_letter_code
_entity_poly.pdbx_strand_id
1 'polypeptide(L)'
;MTSVRVPITTASRKGVSGLVAASEEQRVVLTSHGRPVAVVDSADRIDEDMRKIREAKLAILDAAADLASNRTRKFNLAEVCVRLGVDESRVRALAAERVANQ
;
A
#
# COMPACT_ATOMS: atom_id res chain seq x y z
N MET A 1 -20.26 -1.96 4.98
CA MET A 1 -20.50 -0.51 5.10
C MET A 1 -21.74 -0.16 4.31
N THR A 2 -22.72 0.46 4.95
CA THR A 2 -23.92 0.97 4.29
C THR A 2 -23.60 2.31 3.65
N SER A 3 -24.01 2.50 2.40
CA SER A 3 -23.92 3.79 1.72
C SER A 3 -25.29 4.24 1.28
N VAL A 4 -25.52 5.55 1.31
CA VAL A 4 -26.77 6.15 0.86
C VAL A 4 -26.58 6.76 -0.52
N ARG A 5 -27.51 6.47 -1.43
CA ARG A 5 -27.49 7.05 -2.78
C ARG A 5 -28.35 8.30 -2.81
N VAL A 6 -27.78 9.42 -3.24
CA VAL A 6 -28.47 10.71 -3.26
C VAL A 6 -28.38 11.30 -4.68
N PRO A 7 -29.52 11.67 -5.31
CA PRO A 7 -29.51 12.40 -6.57
C PRO A 7 -28.85 13.78 -6.40
N ILE A 8 -28.08 14.22 -7.39
CA ILE A 8 -27.35 15.50 -7.34
C ILE A 8 -28.27 16.69 -7.08
N THR A 9 -29.50 16.69 -7.63
CA THR A 9 -30.51 17.73 -7.39
C THR A 9 -31.00 17.78 -5.94
N THR A 10 -30.99 16.64 -5.24
CA THR A 10 -31.32 16.57 -3.80
C THR A 10 -30.13 16.99 -2.96
N ALA A 11 -28.92 16.61 -3.37
CA ALA A 11 -27.68 17.03 -2.73
C ALA A 11 -27.50 18.56 -2.80
N SER A 12 -27.74 19.17 -3.97
CA SER A 12 -27.67 20.62 -4.17
C SER A 12 -28.64 21.39 -3.28
N ARG A 13 -29.86 20.87 -3.07
CA ARG A 13 -30.84 21.50 -2.16
C ARG A 13 -30.43 21.43 -0.68
N LYS A 14 -29.73 20.37 -0.27
CA LYS A 14 -29.16 20.26 1.09
C LYS A 14 -27.94 21.16 1.31
N GLY A 15 -27.31 21.61 0.23
CA GLY A 15 -26.07 22.38 0.28
C GLY A 15 -24.88 21.57 0.77
N VAL A 16 -23.70 22.21 0.74
CA VAL A 16 -22.42 21.57 1.13
C VAL A 16 -22.44 21.15 2.60
N SER A 17 -22.92 22.01 3.50
CA SER A 17 -22.96 21.71 4.93
C SER A 17 -23.82 20.49 5.25
N GLY A 18 -24.96 20.33 4.58
CA GLY A 18 -25.83 19.16 4.76
C GLY A 18 -25.23 17.87 4.19
N LEU A 19 -24.41 17.98 3.13
CA LEU A 19 -23.64 16.86 2.59
C LEU A 19 -22.53 16.42 3.55
N VAL A 20 -21.80 17.38 4.13
CA VAL A 20 -20.76 17.10 5.12
C VAL A 20 -21.36 16.38 6.32
N ALA A 21 -22.43 16.91 6.91
CA ALA A 21 -23.10 16.27 8.05
C ALA A 21 -23.58 14.85 7.73
N ALA A 22 -24.18 14.63 6.55
CA ALA A 22 -24.59 13.30 6.13
C ALA A 22 -23.39 12.36 5.92
N SER A 23 -22.27 12.89 5.43
CA SER A 23 -21.03 12.13 5.20
C SER A 23 -20.27 11.78 6.46
N GLU A 24 -20.53 12.43 7.59
CA GLU A 24 -19.99 12.05 8.91
C GLU A 24 -20.67 10.78 9.43
N GLU A 25 -21.98 10.64 9.23
CA GLU A 25 -22.74 9.46 9.65
C GLU A 25 -22.49 8.25 8.74
N GLN A 26 -22.47 8.46 7.42
CA GLN A 26 -22.34 7.37 6.45
C GLN A 26 -21.84 7.87 5.09
N ARG A 27 -21.25 6.97 4.30
CA ARG A 27 -20.80 7.27 2.94
C ARG A 27 -21.98 7.67 2.04
N VAL A 28 -21.86 8.81 1.37
CA VAL A 28 -22.86 9.33 0.43
C VAL A 28 -22.38 9.10 -1.01
N VAL A 29 -23.18 8.40 -1.79
CA VAL A 29 -22.95 8.21 -3.24
C VAL A 29 -23.83 9.20 -3.99
N LEU A 30 -23.21 10.21 -4.59
CA LEU A 30 -23.89 11.16 -5.46
C LEU A 30 -24.21 10.50 -6.79
N THR A 31 -25.45 10.71 -7.25
CA THR A 31 -25.94 10.13 -8.51
C THR A 31 -26.47 11.18 -9.47
N SER A 32 -26.21 10.97 -10.75
CA SER A 32 -26.83 11.70 -11.87
C SER A 32 -27.58 10.71 -12.75
N HIS A 33 -28.87 10.96 -13.00
CA HIS A 33 -29.75 10.03 -13.72
C HIS A 33 -29.64 8.57 -13.23
N GLY A 34 -29.55 8.39 -11.90
CA GLY A 34 -29.40 7.08 -11.25
C GLY A 34 -27.99 6.48 -11.25
N ARG A 35 -27.06 7.01 -12.06
CA ARG A 35 -25.68 6.54 -12.15
C ARG A 35 -24.80 7.21 -11.09
N PRO A 36 -23.89 6.48 -10.42
CA PRO A 36 -22.96 7.07 -9.46
C PRO A 36 -21.97 7.99 -10.19
N VAL A 37 -21.75 9.18 -9.64
CA VAL A 37 -20.85 10.19 -10.22
C VAL A 37 -19.78 10.69 -9.25
N ALA A 38 -20.04 10.61 -7.95
CA ALA A 38 -19.08 10.94 -6.91
C ALA A 38 -19.42 10.22 -5.60
N VAL A 39 -18.44 10.15 -4.71
CA VAL A 39 -18.58 9.61 -3.36
C VAL A 39 -18.08 10.68 -2.40
N VAL A 40 -18.88 10.97 -1.37
CA VAL A 40 -18.53 11.87 -0.28
C VAL A 40 -18.49 11.04 0.99
N ASP A 41 -17.41 11.18 1.75
CA ASP A 41 -17.17 10.48 3.00
C ASP A 41 -16.49 11.44 3.98
N SER A 42 -16.47 11.08 5.26
CA SER A 42 -15.75 11.84 6.29
C SER A 42 -14.24 11.73 6.06
N ALA A 43 -13.51 12.82 6.32
CA ALA A 43 -12.05 12.83 6.20
C ALA A 43 -11.39 11.76 7.08
N ASP A 44 -11.83 11.63 8.34
CA ASP A 44 -11.30 10.66 9.30
C ASP A 44 -11.38 9.21 8.79
N ARG A 45 -12.51 8.82 8.16
CA ARG A 45 -12.63 7.49 7.56
C ARG A 45 -11.72 7.29 6.37
N ILE A 46 -11.56 8.31 5.52
CA ILE A 46 -10.65 8.21 4.36
C ILE A 46 -9.21 8.03 4.85
N ASP A 47 -8.79 8.80 5.85
CA ASP A 47 -7.45 8.72 6.42
C ASP A 47 -7.21 7.36 7.07
N GLU A 48 -8.19 6.84 7.81
CA GLU A 48 -8.12 5.52 8.43
C GLU A 48 -8.09 4.39 7.41
N ASP A 49 -8.90 4.45 6.35
CA ASP A 49 -8.87 3.49 5.24
C ASP A 49 -7.48 3.51 4.55
N MET A 50 -6.93 4.70 4.31
CA MET A 50 -5.60 4.86 3.71
C MET A 50 -4.48 4.32 4.60
N ARG A 51 -4.60 4.53 5.92
CA ARG A 51 -3.68 3.95 6.91
C ARG A 51 -3.72 2.42 6.87
N LYS A 52 -4.91 1.81 6.94
CA LYS A 52 -5.09 0.35 6.85
C LYS A 52 -4.52 -0.22 5.56
N ILE A 53 -4.75 0.44 4.43
CA ILE A 53 -4.19 0.01 3.13
C ILE A 53 -2.66 0.04 3.16
N ARG A 54 -2.05 1.07 3.74
CA ARG A 54 -0.59 1.15 3.87
C ARG A 54 -0.04 0.03 4.75
N GLU A 55 -0.65 -0.21 5.91
CA GLU A 55 -0.25 -1.28 6.83
C GLU A 55 -0.38 -2.67 6.16
N ALA A 56 -1.49 -2.92 5.47
CA ALA A 56 -1.69 -4.17 4.73
C ALA A 56 -0.65 -4.37 3.61
N LYS A 57 -0.29 -3.30 2.88
CA LYS A 57 0.75 -3.37 1.84
C LYS A 57 2.12 -3.75 2.41
N LEU A 58 2.49 -3.18 3.56
CA LEU A 58 3.75 -3.53 4.24
C LEU A 58 3.73 -4.99 4.69
N ALA A 59 2.66 -5.44 5.32
CA ALA A 59 2.53 -6.83 5.76
C ALA A 59 2.63 -7.83 4.58
N ILE A 60 2.05 -7.50 3.41
CA ILE A 60 2.17 -8.31 2.20
C ILE A 60 3.62 -8.34 1.70
N LEU A 61 4.30 -7.19 1.71
CA LEU A 61 5.70 -7.09 1.29
C LEU A 61 6.61 -7.92 2.19
N ASP A 62 6.43 -7.82 3.51
CA ASP A 62 7.19 -8.60 4.50
C ASP A 62 6.95 -10.10 4.31
N ALA A 63 5.69 -10.52 4.16
CA ALA A 63 5.37 -11.92 3.89
C ALA A 63 5.99 -12.44 2.58
N ALA A 64 6.04 -11.60 1.53
CA ALA A 64 6.67 -11.95 0.27
C ALA A 64 8.21 -12.05 0.40
N ALA A 65 8.83 -11.14 1.17
CA ALA A 65 10.26 -11.16 1.48
C ALA A 65 10.63 -12.41 2.27
N ASP A 66 9.85 -12.75 3.30
CA ASP A 66 10.02 -13.98 4.09
C ASP A 66 9.89 -15.20 3.19
N LEU A 67 8.88 -15.25 2.32
CA LEU A 67 8.70 -16.34 1.38
C LEU A 67 9.88 -16.48 0.41
N ALA A 68 10.39 -15.37 -0.12
CA ALA A 68 11.57 -15.37 -0.99
C ALA A 68 12.82 -15.82 -0.22
N SER A 69 13.01 -15.34 1.00
CA SER A 69 14.13 -15.73 1.85
C SER A 69 14.13 -17.22 2.21
N ASN A 70 12.93 -17.82 2.32
CA ASN A 70 12.73 -19.22 2.66
C ASN A 70 12.73 -20.15 1.44
N ARG A 71 12.28 -19.68 0.26
CA ARG A 71 12.23 -20.47 -0.99
C ARG A 71 13.50 -20.39 -1.82
N THR A 72 14.28 -19.32 -1.70
CA THR A 72 15.53 -19.21 -2.44
C THR A 72 16.59 -20.05 -1.74
N ARG A 73 17.34 -20.86 -2.49
CA ARG A 73 18.57 -21.49 -1.97
C ARG A 73 19.45 -20.37 -1.43
N LYS A 74 19.59 -20.28 -0.11
CA LYS A 74 20.61 -19.44 0.51
C LYS A 74 21.94 -20.05 0.11
N PHE A 75 22.67 -19.32 -0.73
CA PHE A 75 23.98 -19.75 -1.13
C PHE A 75 24.99 -19.23 -0.12
N ASN A 76 25.68 -20.16 0.50
CA ASN A 76 26.87 -19.90 1.29
C ASN A 76 27.94 -19.31 0.35
N LEU A 77 28.57 -18.18 0.73
CA LEU A 77 29.59 -17.52 -0.08
C LEU A 77 30.77 -18.45 -0.39
N ALA A 78 31.26 -19.18 0.60
CA ALA A 78 32.32 -20.16 0.45
C ALA A 78 31.94 -21.26 -0.54
N GLU A 79 30.72 -21.80 -0.45
CA GLU A 79 30.18 -22.80 -1.39
C GLU A 79 30.12 -22.28 -2.83
N VAL A 80 29.71 -21.03 -3.02
CA VAL A 80 29.66 -20.41 -4.36
C VAL A 80 31.07 -20.15 -4.89
N CYS A 81 31.98 -19.64 -4.06
CA CYS A 81 33.37 -19.41 -4.39
C CYS A 81 34.06 -20.71 -4.82
N VAL A 82 33.86 -21.81 -4.07
CA VAL A 82 34.34 -23.15 -4.45
C VAL A 82 33.72 -23.61 -5.77
N ARG A 83 32.40 -23.47 -5.94
CA ARG A 83 31.71 -23.89 -7.17
C ARG A 83 32.17 -23.14 -8.41
N LEU A 84 32.52 -21.86 -8.27
CA LEU A 84 32.94 -20.99 -9.37
C LEU A 84 34.46 -20.92 -9.54
N GLY A 85 35.25 -21.57 -8.67
CA GLY A 85 36.71 -21.50 -8.70
C GLY A 85 37.27 -20.11 -8.36
N VAL A 86 36.57 -19.35 -7.53
CA VAL A 86 36.92 -17.97 -7.15
C VAL A 86 37.39 -17.95 -5.70
N ASP A 87 38.44 -17.17 -5.41
CA ASP A 87 38.93 -16.96 -4.04
C ASP A 87 37.98 -16.05 -3.25
N GLU A 88 37.43 -16.60 -2.16
CA GLU A 88 36.52 -15.89 -1.25
C GLU A 88 37.17 -14.64 -0.62
N SER A 89 38.44 -14.72 -0.24
CA SER A 89 39.15 -13.62 0.44
C SER A 89 39.22 -12.39 -0.46
N ARG A 90 39.47 -12.62 -1.75
CA ARG A 90 39.49 -11.58 -2.77
C ARG A 90 38.11 -10.96 -3.00
N VAL A 91 37.05 -11.77 -2.99
CA VAL A 91 35.67 -11.27 -3.13
C VAL A 91 35.28 -10.39 -1.94
N ARG A 92 35.65 -10.77 -0.71
CA ARG A 92 35.39 -9.97 0.50
C ARG A 92 36.15 -8.65 0.50
N ALA A 93 37.42 -8.66 0.10
CA ALA A 93 38.22 -7.43 -0.01
C ALA A 93 37.61 -6.45 -1.02
N LEU A 94 37.22 -6.94 -2.20
CA LEU A 94 36.60 -6.10 -3.24
C LEU A 94 35.26 -5.50 -2.81
N ALA A 95 34.48 -6.25 -2.02
CA ALA A 95 33.22 -5.76 -1.46
C ALA A 95 33.46 -4.63 -0.45
N ALA A 96 34.45 -4.78 0.43
CA ALA A 96 34.82 -3.76 1.41
C ALA A 96 35.29 -2.45 0.74
N GLU A 97 36.09 -2.55 -0.31
CA GLU A 97 36.53 -1.38 -1.11
C GLU A 97 35.37 -0.66 -1.79
N ARG A 98 34.33 -1.37 -2.24
CA ARG A 98 33.14 -0.76 -2.85
C ARG A 98 32.23 -0.07 -1.86
N VAL A 99 32.07 -0.63 -0.66
CA VAL A 99 31.27 -0.02 0.41
C VAL A 99 31.96 1.22 0.97
N ALA A 100 33.30 1.24 1.02
CA ALA A 100 34.07 2.40 1.47
C ALA A 100 34.09 3.57 0.47
N ASN A 101 33.76 3.32 -0.80
CA ASN A 101 33.72 4.31 -1.88
C ASN A 101 32.29 4.76 -2.26
N GLN A 102 31.28 4.38 -1.46
CA GLN A 102 29.92 4.91 -1.50
C GLN A 102 29.70 5.89 -0.35
#